data_AF-A0A2G4GPM8-F1
#
_entry.id   AF-A0A2G4GPM8-F1
#
_cell.length_a   1.000
_cell.length_b   1.000
_cell.length_c   1.000
_cell.angle_alpha   90.00
_cell.angle_beta   90.00
_cell.angle_gamma   90.00
#
_symmetry.space_group_name_H-M   'P 1'
#
loop_
_entity.id
_entity.type
_entity.pdbx_description
1 polymer ?
#
loop_
_entity_poly.entity_id
_entity_poly.type
_entity_poly.pdbx_seq_one_letter_code
_entity_poly.pdbx_strand_id
1 'polypeptide(L)' 'MNGLDARFFESVGTSFADFVHKISPDLLPRPNSIEAPHGTTIVALSYQGGVLMAGDRRATMGNLIASRDI' A
#
# COMPACT_ATOMS: atom_id res chain seq x y z
N MET A 1 -24.73 -13.49 20.07
CA MET A 1 -23.93 -12.27 20.31
C MET A 1 -22.69 -12.38 19.44
N ASN A 2 -22.58 -11.51 18.44
CA ASN A 2 -21.49 -11.50 17.47
C ASN A 2 -20.22 -11.00 18.16
N GLY A 3 -19.40 -11.92 18.65
CA GLY A 3 -18.06 -11.63 19.17
C GLY A 3 -17.04 -11.61 18.05
N LEU A 4 -15.95 -10.86 18.25
CA LEU A 4 -14.75 -10.99 17.43
C LEU A 4 -14.17 -12.40 17.61
N ASP A 5 -13.63 -12.97 16.53
CA ASP A 5 -12.94 -14.27 16.56
C ASP A 5 -11.79 -14.25 17.59
N ALA A 6 -11.62 -15.34 18.36
CA ALA A 6 -10.58 -15.45 19.38
C ALA A 6 -9.17 -15.18 18.83
N ARG A 7 -8.94 -15.45 17.54
CA ARG A 7 -7.68 -15.18 16.84
C ARG A 7 -7.30 -13.68 16.82
N PHE A 8 -8.26 -12.76 16.96
CA PHE A 8 -7.96 -11.32 17.09
C PHE A 8 -7.26 -10.95 18.40
N PHE A 9 -7.34 -11.80 19.42
CA PHE A 9 -6.70 -11.58 20.72
C PHE A 9 -5.38 -12.34 20.87
N GLU A 10 -4.95 -13.07 19.84
CA GLU A 10 -3.61 -13.66 19.83
C GLU A 10 -2.58 -12.53 19.74
N SER A 11 -1.63 -12.50 20.68
CA SER A 11 -0.55 -11.50 20.67
C SER A 11 0.37 -11.73 19.47
N VAL A 12 0.33 -10.81 18.50
CA VAL A 12 1.22 -10.80 17.33
C VAL A 12 2.06 -9.51 17.33
N GLY A 13 2.72 -9.24 18.46
CA GLY A 13 3.60 -8.07 18.61
C GLY A 13 2.92 -6.75 18.22
N THR A 14 3.71 -5.79 17.71
CA THR A 14 3.21 -4.46 17.28
C THR A 14 3.11 -4.33 15.74
N SER A 15 3.21 -5.45 15.01
CA SER A 15 3.21 -5.47 13.54
C SER A 15 1.84 -5.89 13.02
N PHE A 16 1.15 -4.94 12.38
CA PHE A 16 -0.13 -5.24 11.74
C PHE A 16 0.01 -6.23 10.58
N ALA A 17 1.11 -6.15 9.82
CA ALA A 17 1.38 -7.09 8.73
C ALA A 17 1.52 -8.53 9.24
N ASP A 18 2.24 -8.74 10.35
CA ASP A 18 2.41 -10.07 10.96
C ASP A 18 1.09 -10.59 11.54
N PHE A 19 0.28 -9.70 12.13
CA PHE A 19 -1.06 -10.03 12.57
C PHE A 19 -1.94 -10.54 11.41
N VAL A 20 -2.03 -9.78 10.31
CA VAL A 20 -2.81 -10.17 9.13
C VAL A 20 -2.27 -11.46 8.50
N HIS A 21 -0.94 -11.62 8.43
CA HIS A 21 -0.30 -12.85 7.97
C HIS A 21 -0.77 -14.09 8.73
N LYS A 22 -0.93 -13.96 10.07
CA LYS A 22 -1.33 -15.07 10.94
C LYS A 22 -2.82 -15.39 10.86
N ILE A 23 -3.67 -14.36 10.83
CA ILE A 23 -5.12 -14.56 10.99
C ILE A 23 -5.90 -14.60 9.67
N SER A 24 -5.41 -13.96 8.61
CA SER A 24 -6.08 -13.80 7.32
C SER A 24 -5.08 -13.49 6.19
N PRO A 25 -4.19 -14.44 5.83
CA PRO A 25 -3.10 -14.21 4.89
C PRO A 25 -3.56 -13.82 3.47
N ASP A 26 -4.79 -14.15 3.09
CA ASP A 26 -5.37 -13.78 1.80
C ASP A 26 -5.61 -12.26 1.64
N LEU A 27 -5.59 -11.49 2.74
CA LEU A 27 -5.70 -10.03 2.71
C LEU A 27 -4.35 -9.34 2.48
N LEU A 28 -3.23 -10.07 2.52
CA LEU A 28 -1.93 -9.49 2.24
C LEU A 28 -1.78 -9.16 0.74
N PRO A 29 -1.03 -8.09 0.39
CA PRO A 29 -0.76 -7.77 -1.00
C PRO A 29 -0.09 -8.94 -1.70
N ARG A 30 -0.62 -9.33 -2.87
CA ARG A 30 -0.02 -10.33 -3.75
C ARG A 30 0.50 -9.63 -5.00
N PRO A 31 1.74 -9.92 -5.44
CA PRO A 31 2.20 -9.42 -6.73
C PRO A 31 1.32 -10.03 -7.84
N ASN A 32 0.58 -9.19 -8.54
CA ASN A 32 -0.22 -9.59 -9.70
C ASN A 32 0.53 -9.21 -10.97
N SER A 33 0.72 -10.15 -11.90
CA SER A 33 1.40 -9.93 -13.18
C SER A 33 0.49 -9.27 -14.25
N ILE A 34 -0.51 -8.51 -13.83
CA ILE A 34 -1.50 -7.88 -14.73
C ILE A 34 -0.92 -6.54 -15.18
N GLU A 35 -1.04 -6.23 -16.48
CA GLU A 35 -0.79 -4.88 -16.96
C GLU A 35 -1.83 -3.95 -16.35
N ALA A 36 -1.41 -3.18 -15.35
CA ALA A 36 -2.24 -2.29 -14.56
C ALA A 36 -1.70 -0.86 -14.69
N PRO A 37 -2.52 0.18 -14.39
CA PRO A 37 -2.03 1.55 -14.33
C PRO A 37 -0.76 1.67 -13.45
N HIS A 38 0.31 2.20 -14.04
CA HIS A 38 1.63 2.36 -13.46
C HIS A 38 2.18 3.79 -13.66
N GLY A 39 3.20 4.15 -12.87
CA GLY A 39 3.56 5.54 -12.55
C GLY A 39 3.65 5.66 -11.02
N THR A 40 3.77 6.82 -10.38
CA THR A 40 3.98 8.21 -10.82
C THR A 40 5.49 8.56 -10.81
N THR A 41 5.88 9.79 -11.13
CA THR A 41 7.23 10.28 -10.80
C THR A 41 7.20 10.89 -9.40
N ILE A 42 7.97 10.32 -8.46
CA ILE A 42 8.09 10.82 -7.09
C ILE A 42 9.48 11.41 -6.87
N VAL A 43 9.53 12.60 -6.27
CA VAL A 43 10.78 13.26 -5.85
C VAL A 43 10.78 13.49 -4.34
N ALA A 44 11.96 13.47 -3.74
CA ALA A 44 12.16 13.81 -2.34
C ALA A 44 13.40 14.70 -2.18
N LEU A 45 13.29 15.73 -1.34
CA LEU A 45 14.37 16.66 -1.02
C LEU A 45 14.50 16.80 0.50
N SER A 46 15.73 16.84 1.00
CA SER A 46 15.99 17.18 2.40
C SER A 46 16.18 18.69 2.57
N TYR A 47 15.77 19.21 3.71
CA TYR A 47 16.01 20.58 4.12
C TYR A 47 16.27 20.63 5.62
N GLN A 48 16.73 21.78 6.13
CA GLN A 48 16.93 21.94 7.56
C GLN A 48 15.60 21.75 8.31
N GLY A 49 15.52 20.70 9.13
CA GLY A 49 14.34 20.40 9.92
C GLY A 49 13.34 19.43 9.28
N GLY A 50 13.61 18.89 8.08
CA GLY A 50 12.73 17.87 7.52
C GLY A 50 13.01 17.39 6.10
N VAL A 51 11.98 16.78 5.52
CA VAL A 51 11.96 16.24 4.16
C VAL A 51 10.68 16.71 3.48
N LEU A 52 10.79 17.08 2.21
CA LEU A 52 9.66 17.31 1.32
C LEU A 52 9.58 16.16 0.32
N MET A 53 8.39 15.63 0.11
CA MET A 53 8.09 14.67 -0.95
C MET A 53 7.01 15.25 -1.86
N ALA A 54 7.16 15.07 -3.17
CA ALA A 54 6.17 15.46 -4.16
C ALA A 54 6.06 14.38 -5.24
N GLY A 55 4.89 14.28 -5.86
CA GLY A 55 4.65 13.37 -6.98
C GLY A 55 3.81 14.03 -8.06
N ASP A 56 3.93 13.56 -9.31
CA ASP A 56 2.99 13.94 -10.35
C ASP A 56 1.71 13.09 -10.30
N ARG A 57 0.67 13.50 -11.03
CA ARG A 57 -0.68 12.90 -10.95
C ARG A 57 -1.00 11.92 -12.09
N ARG A 58 0.01 11.52 -12.86
CA ARG A 58 -0.20 10.71 -14.07
C ARG A 58 0.07 9.24 -13.77
N ALA A 59 -0.90 8.40 -14.13
CA ALA A 59 -0.66 6.97 -14.33
C ALA A 59 -0.93 6.60 -15.79
N THR A 60 -0.14 5.65 -16.28
CA THR A 60 -0.20 5.11 -17.65
C THR A 60 -0.49 3.63 -17.62
N MET A 61 -1.14 3.11 -18.64
CA MET A 61 -1.24 1.67 -18.92
C MET A 61 -0.80 1.47 -20.37
N GLY A 62 0.42 0.97 -20.56
CA GLY A 62 1.09 1.04 -21.86
C GLY A 62 1.29 2.49 -22.30
N ASN A 63 0.85 2.82 -23.51
CA ASN A 63 0.93 4.17 -24.08
C ASN A 63 -0.27 5.07 -23.71
N LEU A 64 -1.26 4.56 -22.98
CA LEU A 64 -2.46 5.31 -22.62
C LEU A 64 -2.29 6.02 -21.27
N ILE A 65 -2.81 7.24 -21.15
CA ILE A 65 -2.98 7.89 -19.84
C ILE A 65 -4.21 7.28 -19.19
N ALA A 66 -3.98 6.42 -18.19
CA ALA A 66 -5.02 5.73 -17.44
C ALA A 66 -5.63 6.61 -16.34
N SER A 67 -4.83 7.49 -15.72
CA SER A 67 -5.33 8.51 -14.79
C SER A 67 -4.57 9.83 -14.93
N ARG A 68 -5.27 10.91 -14.60
CA ARG A 68 -4.72 12.27 -14.48
C ARG A 68 -4.85 12.81 -13.06
N ASP A 69 -5.49 12.09 -12.16
CA ASP A 69 -5.78 12.47 -10.77
C ASP A 69 -5.50 11.27 -9.87
N ILE A 70 -4.46 11.40 -9.04
CA ILE A 70 -3.95 10.40 -8.09
C ILE A 70 -3.68 11.14 -6.79
#